data_AF-A0A067CD06-F1
#
_entry.id   AF-A0A067CD06-F1
#
_cell.length_a   1.000
_cell.length_b   1.000
_cell.length_c   1.000
_cell.angle_alpha   90.00
_cell.angle_beta   90.00
_cell.angle_gamma   90.00
#
_symmetry.space_group_name_H-M   'P 1'
#
loop_
_entity.id
_entity.type
_entity.pdbx_description
1 polymer ?
#
loop_
_entity_poly.entity_id
_entity_poly.type
_entity_poly.pdbx_seq_one_letter_code
_entity_poly.pdbx_strand_id
1 'polypeptide(L)'
;MYRSKELNKNIAKSYLSVGDPYRDPHIIEGKSDRHKSKQFQTAPAKDTCDGKGYFERKIYASDPLVDGVMYLKTQPPETRKAGFGTKDASRRDEFMSHVRTEQYRETLHREDTIAQTGIAKHRATHPDEEDEDAIDAKHQFPEGLKETKFLYDIGRTQVTEFNQKSHRDTFYTLRTGNSQFRRNNGHFVLSSESVGVGASQVGNNGTHARNACTKQFYDHSHLHT
;
A
#
# COMPACT_ATOMS: atom_id res chain seq x y z
N MET A 1 -41.39 74.87 112.19
CA MET A 1 -41.85 73.75 111.35
C MET A 1 -42.52 74.32 110.11
N TYR A 2 -41.84 74.32 108.96
CA TYR A 2 -42.47 74.59 107.66
C TYR A 2 -42.27 73.38 106.76
N ARG A 3 -43.39 72.84 106.29
CA ARG A 3 -43.48 71.62 105.48
C ARG A 3 -43.50 72.02 104.02
N SER A 4 -42.40 71.83 103.30
CA SER A 4 -42.41 71.94 101.83
C SER A 4 -43.10 70.71 101.25
N LYS A 5 -44.17 70.94 100.47
CA LYS A 5 -44.91 69.90 99.75
C LYS A 5 -44.14 69.54 98.48
N GLU A 6 -43.73 68.28 98.34
CA GLU A 6 -43.31 67.73 97.04
C GLU A 6 -44.55 67.62 96.13
N LEU A 7 -44.55 68.37 95.03
CA LEU A 7 -45.72 68.55 94.16
C LEU A 7 -45.95 67.42 93.15
N ASN A 8 -45.01 66.47 92.95
CA ASN A 8 -45.28 65.26 92.16
C ASN A 8 -44.15 64.22 92.33
N LYS A 9 -44.46 63.01 92.80
CA LYS A 9 -43.47 61.94 93.04
C LYS A 9 -43.10 61.14 91.79
N ASN A 10 -43.79 61.35 90.68
CA ASN A 10 -43.70 60.52 89.48
C ASN A 10 -42.95 61.18 88.31
N ILE A 11 -42.35 62.37 88.50
CA ILE A 11 -41.44 62.97 87.52
C ILE A 11 -40.02 62.49 87.85
N ALA A 12 -39.49 61.60 87.02
CA ALA A 12 -38.12 61.13 87.14
C ALA A 12 -37.13 62.31 87.05
N LYS A 13 -36.20 62.41 88.02
CA LYS A 13 -35.14 63.44 88.08
C LYS A 13 -33.95 63.17 87.14
N SER A 14 -34.14 62.43 86.05
CA SER A 14 -33.05 62.00 85.16
C SER A 14 -33.24 62.56 83.75
N TYR A 15 -32.22 63.27 83.26
CA TYR A 15 -32.12 63.72 81.88
C TYR A 15 -32.13 62.50 80.92
N LEU A 16 -32.84 62.60 79.79
CA LEU A 16 -32.99 61.53 78.78
C LEU A 16 -31.68 61.07 78.12
N SER A 17 -30.60 61.83 78.25
CA SER A 17 -29.28 61.50 77.68
C SER A 17 -28.22 61.44 78.79
N VAL A 18 -28.23 60.35 79.57
CA VAL A 18 -27.06 60.00 80.39
C VAL A 18 -26.15 59.13 79.52
N GLY A 19 -25.27 59.78 78.75
CA GLY A 19 -24.30 59.14 77.86
C GLY A 19 -23.65 60.14 76.89
N ASP A 20 -22.40 59.89 76.51
CA ASP A 20 -21.65 60.72 75.56
C ASP A 20 -22.27 60.66 74.15
N PRO A 21 -22.79 61.77 73.60
CA PRO A 21 -23.47 61.79 72.30
C PRO A 21 -22.53 61.51 71.11
N TYR A 22 -21.21 61.45 71.32
CA TYR A 22 -20.23 61.10 70.29
C TYR A 22 -19.84 59.61 70.29
N ARG A 23 -20.36 58.81 71.24
CA ARG A 23 -20.25 57.36 71.22
C ARG A 23 -21.50 56.75 70.58
N ASP A 24 -21.54 56.79 69.26
CA ASP A 24 -22.61 56.17 68.49
C ASP A 24 -22.58 54.64 68.70
N PRO A 25 -23.60 54.03 69.34
CA PRO A 25 -23.61 52.60 69.62
C PRO A 25 -23.61 51.77 68.34
N HIS A 26 -24.02 52.30 67.18
CA HIS A 26 -23.89 51.60 65.90
C HIS A 26 -22.45 51.53 65.37
N ILE A 27 -21.53 52.32 65.95
CA ILE A 27 -20.09 52.20 65.71
C ILE A 27 -19.46 51.18 66.67
N ILE A 28 -20.05 51.00 67.87
CA ILE A 28 -19.52 50.18 68.97
C ILE A 28 -20.07 48.74 68.94
N GLU A 29 -21.36 48.55 68.65
CA GLU A 29 -21.97 47.27 68.31
C GLU A 29 -21.59 46.93 66.87
N GLY A 30 -20.34 46.50 66.74
CA GLY A 30 -19.61 46.40 65.49
C GLY A 30 -20.43 45.86 64.33
N LYS A 31 -20.34 46.57 63.19
CA LYS A 31 -20.77 46.14 61.85
C LYS A 31 -20.77 44.61 61.73
N SER A 32 -21.88 44.05 61.22
CA SER A 32 -22.08 42.59 61.12
C SER A 32 -20.82 41.84 60.69
N ASP A 33 -20.55 40.68 61.28
CA ASP A 33 -19.34 39.88 61.02
C ASP A 33 -19.06 39.62 59.54
N ARG A 34 -20.10 39.63 58.69
CA ARG A 34 -20.00 39.58 57.21
C ARG A 34 -19.07 40.64 56.61
N HIS A 35 -18.93 41.80 57.25
CA HIS A 35 -18.10 42.92 56.79
C HIS A 35 -16.64 42.83 57.27
N LYS A 36 -16.33 41.90 58.17
CA LYS A 36 -14.99 41.70 58.74
C LYS A 36 -14.41 40.32 58.42
N SER A 37 -15.23 39.36 58.02
CA SER A 37 -14.81 37.99 57.75
C SER A 37 -14.33 37.77 56.30
N LYS A 38 -13.50 36.74 56.12
CA LYS A 38 -12.99 36.31 54.80
C LYS A 38 -14.16 35.80 53.95
N GLN A 39 -14.31 36.34 52.75
CA GLN A 39 -15.36 35.92 51.81
C GLN A 39 -15.06 34.53 51.22
N PHE A 40 -16.08 33.89 50.66
CA PHE A 40 -15.95 32.60 49.97
C PHE A 40 -14.93 32.68 48.83
N GLN A 41 -14.07 31.67 48.75
CA GLN A 41 -13.09 31.58 47.68
C GLN A 41 -13.74 31.00 46.43
N THR A 42 -13.63 31.73 45.31
CA THR A 42 -14.05 31.25 43.98
C THR A 42 -12.83 30.82 43.18
N ALA A 43 -12.96 29.74 42.43
CA ALA A 43 -11.95 29.33 41.47
C ALA A 43 -12.32 29.88 40.08
N PRO A 44 -11.54 30.82 39.51
CA PRO A 44 -11.76 31.25 38.13
C PRO A 44 -11.47 30.09 37.16
N ALA A 45 -12.02 30.19 35.94
CA ALA A 45 -11.75 29.21 34.89
C ALA A 45 -10.23 29.12 34.66
N LYS A 46 -9.69 27.90 34.78
CA LYS A 46 -8.28 27.62 34.53
C LYS A 46 -8.08 27.53 33.02
N ASP A 47 -6.95 28.04 32.55
CA ASP A 47 -6.52 27.82 31.17
C ASP A 47 -6.43 26.31 30.88
N THR A 48 -6.90 25.90 29.72
CA THR A 48 -6.97 24.50 29.29
C THR A 48 -5.62 23.95 28.84
N CYS A 49 -4.62 24.81 28.64
CA CYS A 49 -3.26 24.38 28.37
C CYS A 49 -2.67 23.56 29.55
N ASP A 50 -1.78 22.61 29.24
CA ASP A 50 -1.13 21.69 30.19
C ASP A 50 -2.06 20.73 30.98
N GLY A 51 -3.30 20.52 30.54
CA GLY A 51 -4.23 19.60 31.23
C GLY A 51 -4.69 20.08 32.61
N LYS A 52 -4.54 21.38 32.91
CA LYS A 52 -4.97 22.01 34.17
C LYS A 52 -6.42 22.51 34.15
N GLY A 53 -7.02 22.60 32.97
CA GLY A 53 -8.41 23.04 32.77
C GLY A 53 -9.46 21.92 32.77
N TYR A 54 -9.05 20.65 32.82
CA TYR A 54 -9.98 19.52 32.92
C TYR A 54 -10.50 19.35 34.36
N PHE A 55 -11.74 18.85 34.51
CA PHE A 55 -12.32 18.52 35.81
C PHE A 55 -11.50 17.50 36.58
N GLU A 56 -10.82 16.60 35.87
CA GLU A 56 -9.94 15.57 36.43
C GLU A 56 -8.59 15.60 35.71
N ARG A 57 -7.50 15.55 36.50
CA ARG A 57 -6.14 15.51 35.95
C ARG A 57 -5.80 14.06 35.57
N LYS A 58 -6.02 13.71 34.30
CA LYS A 58 -5.57 12.42 33.77
C LYS A 58 -4.14 12.54 33.28
N ILE A 59 -3.25 11.75 33.88
CA ILE A 59 -1.86 11.62 33.45
C ILE A 59 -1.81 10.37 32.56
N TYR A 60 -1.32 10.54 31.34
CA TYR A 60 -1.09 9.40 30.46
C TYR A 60 0.07 8.57 31.01
N ALA A 61 -0.20 7.31 31.33
CA ALA A 61 0.83 6.31 31.61
C ALA A 61 1.05 5.53 30.32
N SER A 62 2.16 5.80 29.63
CA SER A 62 2.53 5.09 28.41
C SER A 62 3.13 3.74 28.74
N ASP A 63 2.73 2.71 28.00
CA ASP A 63 3.50 1.47 27.94
C ASP A 63 4.91 1.74 27.36
N PRO A 64 5.91 0.92 27.70
CA PRO A 64 7.23 1.01 27.09
C PRO A 64 7.12 0.88 25.57
N LEU A 65 7.82 1.76 24.84
CA LEU A 65 7.91 1.66 23.39
C LEU A 65 8.65 0.36 23.01
N VAL A 66 7.99 -0.49 22.23
CA VAL A 66 8.57 -1.72 21.69
C VAL A 66 8.50 -1.65 20.17
N ASP A 67 9.67 -1.46 19.52
CA ASP A 67 9.75 -1.22 18.08
C ASP A 67 9.47 -2.48 17.23
N GLY A 68 9.67 -3.68 17.79
CA GLY A 68 9.48 -4.93 17.06
C GLY A 68 9.46 -6.18 17.92
N VAL A 69 8.97 -7.27 17.33
CA VAL A 69 8.88 -8.58 17.99
C VAL A 69 10.26 -9.24 18.01
N MET A 70 10.78 -9.49 19.21
CA MET A 70 12.07 -10.16 19.39
C MET A 70 11.91 -11.68 19.27
N TYR A 71 12.04 -12.22 18.06
CA TYR A 71 11.91 -13.66 17.78
C TYR A 71 12.93 -14.56 18.46
N LEU A 72 14.04 -14.00 18.95
CA LEU A 72 15.00 -14.75 19.78
C LEU A 72 14.39 -15.21 21.11
N LYS A 73 13.46 -14.42 21.67
CA LYS A 73 12.78 -14.75 22.93
C LYS A 73 11.61 -15.71 22.71
N THR A 74 10.80 -15.47 21.67
CA THR A 74 9.59 -16.28 21.41
C THR A 74 9.89 -17.58 20.69
N GLN A 75 10.91 -17.61 19.82
CA GLN A 75 11.33 -18.77 19.04
C GLN A 75 12.86 -18.95 19.13
N PRO A 76 13.36 -19.48 20.26
CA PRO A 76 14.80 -19.70 20.47
C PRO A 76 15.40 -20.62 19.39
N PRO A 77 16.66 -20.41 18.99
CA PRO A 77 17.32 -21.19 17.92
C PRO A 77 17.21 -22.71 18.07
N GLU A 78 17.31 -23.21 19.31
CA GLU A 78 17.24 -24.65 19.61
C GLU A 78 15.88 -25.27 19.31
N THR A 79 14.81 -24.47 19.41
CA THR A 79 13.44 -24.92 19.14
C THR A 79 13.05 -24.80 17.66
N ARG A 80 13.91 -24.19 16.83
CA ARG A 80 13.63 -23.97 15.41
C ARG A 80 13.83 -25.24 14.61
N LYS A 81 12.81 -25.61 13.85
CA LYS A 81 12.87 -26.74 12.92
C LYS A 81 13.71 -26.35 11.70
N ALA A 82 14.56 -27.26 11.22
CA ALA A 82 15.23 -27.11 9.93
C ALA A 82 14.22 -27.38 8.81
N GLY A 83 13.72 -26.30 8.20
CA GLY A 83 12.85 -26.36 7.03
C GLY A 83 13.62 -26.28 5.72
N PHE A 84 12.90 -26.33 4.60
CA PHE A 84 13.49 -26.12 3.27
C PHE A 84 13.90 -24.65 3.09
N GLY A 85 15.12 -24.42 2.61
CA GLY A 85 15.63 -23.10 2.21
C GLY A 85 16.06 -22.17 3.35
N THR A 86 15.41 -22.21 4.52
CA THR A 86 15.78 -21.37 5.69
C THR A 86 15.58 -22.10 7.03
N LYS A 87 16.42 -21.80 8.02
CA LYS A 87 16.34 -22.31 9.42
C LYS A 87 16.00 -21.17 10.41
N ASP A 88 15.34 -20.13 9.92
CA ASP A 88 15.02 -18.94 10.71
C ASP A 88 13.72 -19.10 11.49
N ALA A 89 13.47 -18.15 12.42
CA ALA A 89 12.17 -18.05 13.08
C ALA A 89 11.05 -17.81 12.05
N SER A 90 9.84 -18.27 12.34
CA SER A 90 8.66 -17.90 11.55
C SER A 90 8.27 -16.46 11.85
N ARG A 91 8.46 -15.56 10.87
CA ARG A 91 8.26 -14.10 10.99
C ARG A 91 7.06 -13.57 10.20
N ARG A 92 5.98 -14.35 10.07
CA ARG A 92 4.79 -13.93 9.30
C ARG A 92 4.07 -12.71 9.92
N ASP A 93 4.26 -12.49 11.21
CA ASP A 93 3.73 -11.39 12.01
C ASP A 93 4.64 -10.16 12.06
N GLU A 94 5.85 -10.20 11.49
CA GLU A 94 6.84 -9.12 11.56
C GLU A 94 6.29 -7.79 11.01
N PHE A 95 5.51 -7.86 9.94
CA PHE A 95 4.90 -6.72 9.27
C PHE A 95 3.50 -6.36 9.80
N MET A 96 3.08 -6.91 10.94
CA MET A 96 1.91 -6.40 11.65
C MET A 96 2.24 -5.16 12.48
N SER A 97 3.53 -4.94 12.81
CA SER A 97 4.00 -3.72 13.47
C SER A 97 4.11 -2.57 12.47
N HIS A 98 3.43 -1.45 12.77
CA HIS A 98 3.50 -0.23 11.98
C HIS A 98 4.95 0.28 11.80
N VAL A 99 5.75 0.22 12.86
CA VAL A 99 7.15 0.66 12.81
C VAL A 99 7.93 -0.15 11.78
N ARG A 100 7.71 -1.48 11.77
CA ARG A 100 8.41 -2.37 10.85
C ARG A 100 7.94 -2.20 9.40
N THR A 101 6.65 -1.92 9.19
CA THR A 101 6.13 -1.61 7.85
C THR A 101 6.69 -0.30 7.31
N GLU A 102 6.85 0.73 8.15
CA GLU A 102 7.43 2.01 7.72
C GLU A 102 8.91 1.87 7.37
N GLN A 103 9.68 1.14 8.19
CA GLN A 103 11.07 0.81 7.85
C GLN A 103 11.18 0.09 6.50
N TYR A 104 10.26 -0.85 6.21
CA TYR A 104 10.27 -1.57 4.94
C TYR A 104 9.88 -0.69 3.75
N ARG A 105 8.90 0.20 3.93
CA ARG A 105 8.56 1.22 2.92
C ARG A 105 9.76 2.13 2.64
N GLU A 106 10.45 2.59 3.66
CA GLU A 106 11.64 3.43 3.50
C GLU A 106 12.75 2.69 2.73
N THR A 107 12.98 1.40 3.01
CA THR A 107 13.95 0.60 2.26
C THR A 107 13.56 0.46 0.79
N LEU A 108 12.30 0.17 0.48
CA LEU A 108 11.82 0.07 -0.91
C LEU A 108 11.95 1.40 -1.65
N HIS A 109 11.59 2.51 -1.00
CA HIS A 109 11.77 3.84 -1.59
C HIS A 109 13.25 4.14 -1.89
N ARG A 110 14.15 3.78 -0.97
CA ARG A 110 15.59 3.96 -1.17
C ARG A 110 16.11 3.08 -2.31
N GLU A 111 15.71 1.81 -2.35
CA GLU A 111 16.09 0.88 -3.43
C GLU A 111 15.62 1.37 -4.80
N ASP A 112 14.37 1.84 -4.90
CA ASP A 112 13.83 2.41 -6.14
C ASP A 112 14.63 3.65 -6.56
N THR A 113 14.92 4.58 -5.64
CA THR A 113 15.76 5.74 -5.99
C THR A 113 17.14 5.33 -6.48
N ILE A 114 17.76 4.31 -5.89
CA ILE A 114 19.06 3.79 -6.34
C ILE A 114 18.92 3.16 -7.73
N ALA A 115 17.90 2.34 -7.96
CA ALA A 115 17.63 1.71 -9.24
C ALA A 115 17.44 2.76 -10.35
N GLN A 116 16.59 3.77 -10.12
CA GLN A 116 16.35 4.86 -11.08
C GLN A 116 17.62 5.65 -11.38
N THR A 117 18.46 5.93 -10.37
CA THR A 117 19.75 6.59 -10.62
C THR A 117 20.71 5.71 -11.42
N GLY A 118 20.67 4.39 -11.22
CA GLY A 118 21.44 3.42 -12.01
C GLY A 118 20.99 3.40 -13.47
N ILE A 119 19.68 3.33 -13.70
CA ILE A 119 19.07 3.37 -15.04
C ILE A 119 19.44 4.68 -15.75
N ALA A 120 19.30 5.83 -15.06
CA ALA A 120 19.65 7.13 -15.63
C ALA A 120 21.14 7.23 -16.02
N LYS A 121 22.03 6.69 -15.19
CA LYS A 121 23.47 6.61 -15.51
C LYS A 121 23.73 5.70 -16.71
N HIS A 122 23.08 4.54 -16.77
CA HIS A 122 23.20 3.60 -17.89
C HIS A 122 22.75 4.23 -19.20
N ARG A 123 21.59 4.91 -19.20
CA ARG A 123 21.07 5.66 -20.35
C ARG A 123 22.03 6.78 -20.79
N ALA A 124 22.66 7.47 -19.84
CA ALA A 124 23.65 8.49 -20.17
C ALA A 124 24.93 7.92 -20.81
N THR A 125 25.32 6.70 -20.44
CA THR A 125 26.49 6.01 -21.04
C THR A 125 26.18 5.31 -22.36
N HIS A 126 24.94 4.85 -22.55
CA HIS A 126 24.47 4.13 -23.74
C HIS A 126 23.21 4.81 -24.32
N PRO A 127 23.35 5.99 -24.95
CA PRO A 127 22.21 6.73 -25.49
C PRO A 127 21.60 6.10 -26.75
N ASP A 128 22.30 5.16 -27.39
CA ASP A 128 21.88 4.52 -28.65
C ASP A 128 21.03 3.25 -28.45
N GLU A 129 20.84 2.79 -27.22
CA GLU A 129 19.94 1.65 -26.93
C GLU A 129 18.48 2.14 -26.94
N GLU A 130 17.66 1.58 -27.83
CA GLU A 130 16.23 1.93 -27.93
C GLU A 130 15.48 1.49 -26.67
N ASP A 131 14.70 2.40 -26.10
CA ASP A 131 13.81 2.10 -24.97
C ASP A 131 12.76 1.05 -25.41
N GLU A 132 12.62 -0.04 -24.66
CA GLU A 132 11.61 -1.08 -24.88
C GLU A 132 10.18 -0.50 -24.97
N ASP A 133 9.89 0.56 -24.20
CA ASP A 133 8.60 1.28 -24.25
C ASP A 133 8.33 1.92 -25.63
N ALA A 134 9.38 2.32 -26.35
CA ALA A 134 9.28 2.84 -27.70
C ALA A 134 9.04 1.73 -28.74
N ILE A 135 9.37 0.47 -28.41
CA ILE A 135 9.13 -0.69 -29.26
C ILE A 135 7.65 -1.07 -29.23
N ASP A 136 7.01 -1.05 -28.05
CA ASP A 136 5.57 -1.31 -27.92
C ASP A 136 4.71 -0.27 -28.64
N ALA A 137 5.14 1.00 -28.66
CA ALA A 137 4.44 2.06 -29.41
C ALA A 137 4.53 1.88 -30.94
N LYS A 138 5.49 1.09 -31.44
CA LYS A 138 5.67 0.80 -32.88
C LYS A 138 4.81 -0.37 -33.38
N HIS A 139 3.93 -0.95 -32.55
CA HIS A 139 3.11 -2.10 -32.94
C HIS A 139 2.08 -1.72 -34.02
N GLN A 140 2.50 -1.75 -35.28
CA GLN A 140 1.67 -1.47 -36.45
C GLN A 140 0.83 -2.70 -36.80
N PHE A 141 -0.42 -2.47 -37.21
CA PHE A 141 -1.28 -3.54 -37.71
C PHE A 141 -0.64 -4.18 -38.94
N PRO A 142 -0.63 -5.53 -39.07
CA PRO A 142 0.05 -6.20 -40.15
C PRO A 142 -0.43 -5.74 -41.52
N GLU A 143 0.53 -5.49 -42.42
CA GLU A 143 0.28 -4.97 -43.76
C GLU A 143 -0.63 -5.92 -44.56
N GLY A 144 -1.68 -5.36 -45.19
CA GLY A 144 -2.64 -6.12 -46.02
C GLY A 144 -3.90 -6.60 -45.32
N LEU A 145 -4.01 -6.47 -43.99
CA LEU A 145 -5.27 -6.68 -43.27
C LEU A 145 -5.96 -5.34 -43.00
N LYS A 146 -7.30 -5.33 -43.05
CA LYS A 146 -8.08 -4.14 -42.67
C LYS A 146 -8.26 -4.11 -41.16
N GLU A 147 -7.76 -3.07 -40.52
CA GLU A 147 -7.98 -2.82 -39.10
C GLU A 147 -9.47 -2.57 -38.85
N THR A 148 -10.11 -3.38 -38.01
CA THR A 148 -11.50 -3.20 -37.59
C THR A 148 -11.53 -2.26 -36.39
N LYS A 149 -12.13 -1.07 -36.56
CA LYS A 149 -12.18 -0.04 -35.51
C LYS A 149 -13.10 -0.40 -34.33
N PHE A 150 -14.15 -1.17 -34.58
CA PHE A 150 -15.14 -1.54 -33.56
C PHE A 150 -15.36 -3.05 -33.51
N LEU A 151 -15.55 -3.61 -32.31
CA LEU A 151 -15.85 -5.04 -32.11
C LEU A 151 -17.12 -5.48 -32.83
N TYR A 152 -18.08 -4.56 -33.04
CA TYR A 152 -19.36 -4.82 -33.70
C TYR A 152 -19.20 -5.24 -35.17
N ASP A 153 -18.09 -4.85 -35.82
CA ASP A 153 -17.83 -5.13 -37.23
C ASP A 153 -17.20 -6.52 -37.46
N ILE A 154 -16.76 -7.18 -36.38
CA ILE A 154 -16.16 -8.51 -36.43
C ILE A 154 -17.28 -9.55 -36.62
N GLY A 155 -17.32 -10.18 -37.79
CA GLY A 155 -18.17 -11.36 -38.08
C GLY A 155 -19.52 -11.09 -38.78
N ARG A 156 -19.92 -9.84 -39.03
CA ARG A 156 -21.15 -9.54 -39.81
C ARG A 156 -20.92 -9.35 -41.32
N THR A 157 -19.71 -8.97 -41.71
CA THR A 157 -19.37 -8.61 -43.10
C THR A 157 -18.50 -9.65 -43.80
N GLN A 158 -17.91 -10.58 -43.05
CA GLN A 158 -16.99 -11.57 -43.59
C GLN A 158 -17.76 -12.86 -43.91
N VAL A 159 -17.98 -13.09 -45.21
CA VAL A 159 -18.47 -14.37 -45.73
C VAL A 159 -17.28 -15.33 -45.80
N THR A 160 -17.33 -16.42 -45.05
CA THR A 160 -16.34 -17.51 -45.16
C THR A 160 -16.59 -18.27 -46.44
N GLU A 161 -15.58 -18.40 -47.30
CA GLU A 161 -15.67 -19.26 -48.48
C GLU A 161 -15.81 -20.72 -48.04
N PHE A 162 -16.74 -21.44 -48.66
CA PHE A 162 -16.98 -22.84 -48.32
C PHE A 162 -15.74 -23.70 -48.61
N ASN A 163 -15.20 -24.34 -47.58
CA ASN A 163 -14.03 -25.21 -47.69
C ASN A 163 -14.43 -26.68 -47.52
N GLN A 164 -14.54 -27.42 -48.63
CA GLN A 164 -14.85 -28.86 -48.66
C GLN A 164 -13.86 -29.75 -47.90
N LYS A 165 -12.64 -29.27 -47.60
CA LYS A 165 -11.63 -30.04 -46.85
C LYS A 165 -11.78 -29.88 -45.34
N SER A 166 -12.56 -28.90 -44.88
CA SER A 166 -12.84 -28.72 -43.45
C SER A 166 -14.15 -29.43 -43.09
N HIS A 167 -14.08 -30.29 -42.08
CA HIS A 167 -15.30 -30.92 -41.53
C HIS A 167 -16.18 -29.91 -40.78
N ARG A 168 -15.61 -28.80 -40.29
CA ARG A 168 -16.33 -27.78 -39.53
C ARG A 168 -16.24 -26.45 -40.27
N ASP A 169 -17.34 -25.72 -40.28
CA ASP A 169 -17.32 -24.33 -40.71
C ASP A 169 -16.61 -23.50 -39.63
N THR A 170 -15.40 -23.04 -39.94
CA THR A 170 -14.54 -22.31 -39.02
C THR A 170 -13.84 -21.20 -39.78
N PHE A 171 -13.85 -19.99 -39.22
CA PHE A 171 -13.25 -18.81 -39.83
C PHE A 171 -11.73 -18.96 -40.06
N TYR A 172 -11.02 -19.53 -39.08
CA TYR A 172 -9.60 -19.87 -39.20
C TYR A 172 -9.44 -21.38 -39.33
N THR A 173 -8.92 -21.85 -40.47
CA THR A 173 -8.45 -23.23 -40.56
C THR A 173 -6.92 -23.25 -40.56
N LEU A 174 -6.33 -24.13 -39.76
CA LEU A 174 -4.88 -24.38 -39.75
C LEU A 174 -4.35 -24.95 -41.08
N ARG A 175 -5.23 -25.16 -42.07
CA ARG A 175 -4.96 -25.82 -43.35
C ARG A 175 -5.29 -24.94 -44.56
N THR A 176 -5.75 -23.70 -44.37
CA THR A 176 -5.99 -22.75 -45.48
C THR A 176 -4.67 -22.14 -45.89
N GLY A 177 -4.15 -22.63 -47.01
CA GLY A 177 -2.77 -22.43 -47.45
C GLY A 177 -2.07 -23.77 -47.50
N ASN A 178 -1.53 -24.14 -48.66
CA ASN A 178 -0.81 -25.39 -48.90
C ASN A 178 -0.11 -25.88 -47.64
N SER A 179 -0.49 -27.07 -47.16
CA SER A 179 -0.10 -27.72 -45.89
C SER A 179 1.39 -28.08 -45.79
N GLN A 180 2.23 -27.26 -46.42
CA GLN A 180 3.66 -27.34 -46.60
C GLN A 180 4.36 -26.10 -46.00
N PHE A 181 3.63 -25.02 -45.71
CA PHE A 181 4.25 -23.80 -45.19
C PHE A 181 4.23 -23.76 -43.66
N ARG A 182 5.43 -23.59 -43.09
CA ARG A 182 5.70 -23.52 -41.66
C ARG A 182 4.79 -22.48 -41.00
N ARG A 183 4.25 -22.81 -39.82
CA ARG A 183 3.48 -21.85 -39.02
C ARG A 183 4.43 -20.74 -38.57
N ASN A 184 3.99 -19.49 -38.66
CA ASN A 184 4.69 -18.38 -38.03
C ASN A 184 4.25 -18.33 -36.56
N ASN A 185 5.13 -18.76 -35.66
CA ASN A 185 4.86 -18.76 -34.22
C ASN A 185 5.15 -17.39 -33.56
N GLY A 186 5.61 -16.41 -34.33
CA GLY A 186 5.94 -15.07 -33.83
C GLY A 186 7.02 -15.12 -32.74
N HIS A 187 6.79 -14.41 -31.64
CA HIS A 187 7.72 -14.33 -30.50
C HIS A 187 7.71 -15.59 -29.61
N PHE A 188 6.69 -16.45 -29.74
CA PHE A 188 6.62 -17.68 -28.95
C PHE A 188 7.41 -18.78 -29.65
N VAL A 189 8.58 -19.12 -29.11
CA VAL A 189 9.41 -20.20 -29.64
C VAL A 189 9.31 -21.41 -28.71
N LEU A 190 8.89 -22.56 -29.26
CA LEU A 190 8.92 -23.82 -28.52
C LEU A 190 10.35 -24.33 -28.38
N SER A 191 10.68 -25.01 -27.29
CA SER A 191 12.02 -25.61 -27.11
C SER A 191 12.37 -26.63 -28.19
N SER A 192 11.37 -27.34 -28.73
CA SER A 192 11.55 -28.25 -29.87
C SER A 192 11.84 -27.52 -31.18
N GLU A 193 11.32 -26.31 -31.33
CA GLU A 193 11.56 -25.45 -32.49
C GLU A 193 12.95 -24.81 -32.39
N SER A 194 13.34 -24.28 -31.23
CA SER A 194 14.66 -23.66 -31.05
C SER A 194 15.82 -24.62 -31.33
N VAL A 195 15.64 -25.91 -31.02
CA VAL A 195 16.65 -26.95 -31.27
C VAL A 195 16.49 -27.61 -32.65
N GLY A 196 15.25 -27.76 -33.14
CA GLY A 196 14.95 -28.50 -34.38
C GLY A 196 14.99 -27.66 -35.66
N VAL A 197 14.90 -26.33 -35.58
CA VAL A 197 14.98 -25.44 -36.74
C VAL A 197 16.38 -25.51 -37.36
N GLY A 198 16.46 -25.96 -38.62
CA GLY A 198 17.73 -26.06 -39.36
C GLY A 198 18.31 -27.49 -39.42
N ALA A 199 17.76 -28.45 -38.68
CA ALA A 199 18.21 -29.85 -38.73
C ALA A 199 18.12 -30.48 -40.13
N SER A 200 17.18 -30.03 -40.96
CA SER A 200 17.01 -30.48 -42.36
C SER A 200 18.04 -29.90 -43.33
N GLN A 201 18.84 -28.90 -42.93
CA GLN A 201 19.87 -28.29 -43.80
C GLN A 201 21.17 -29.12 -43.84
N VAL A 202 21.32 -30.11 -42.96
CA VAL A 202 22.47 -31.01 -42.93
C VAL A 202 22.18 -32.22 -43.83
N GLY A 203 22.29 -32.01 -45.15
CA GLY A 203 22.22 -33.09 -46.13
C GLY A 203 23.54 -33.86 -46.22
N ASN A 204 23.78 -34.82 -45.32
CA ASN A 204 24.91 -35.74 -45.45
C ASN A 204 24.41 -37.08 -46.01
N ASN A 205 24.48 -37.23 -47.32
CA ASN A 205 24.38 -38.54 -47.96
C ASN A 205 25.70 -39.26 -47.67
N GLY A 206 25.79 -39.93 -46.52
CA GLY A 206 27.03 -40.48 -45.98
C GLY A 206 27.94 -41.11 -47.05
N THR A 207 29.25 -40.92 -46.92
CA THR A 207 30.27 -41.26 -47.93
C THR A 207 30.21 -42.71 -48.44
N HIS A 208 29.65 -43.62 -47.65
CA HIS A 208 29.46 -45.02 -48.00
C HIS A 208 28.01 -45.47 -47.78
N ALA A 209 27.10 -44.92 -48.59
CA ALA A 209 25.73 -45.43 -48.67
C ALA A 209 25.69 -46.80 -49.36
N ARG A 210 24.80 -47.70 -48.89
CA ARG A 210 24.61 -49.02 -49.53
C ARG A 210 23.96 -48.82 -50.89
N ASN A 211 24.71 -49.11 -51.95
CA ASN A 211 24.20 -49.09 -53.33
C ASN A 211 23.49 -50.41 -53.64
N ALA A 212 22.25 -50.32 -54.14
CA ALA A 212 21.46 -51.49 -54.54
C ALA A 212 21.86 -51.99 -55.94
N CYS A 213 23.13 -52.39 -56.11
CA CYS A 213 23.70 -52.77 -57.40
C CYS A 213 22.96 -53.94 -58.08
N THR A 214 22.39 -54.87 -57.31
CA THR A 214 21.60 -55.99 -57.84
C THR A 214 20.29 -55.53 -58.50
N LYS A 215 19.72 -54.40 -58.07
CA LYS A 215 18.52 -53.81 -58.71
C LYS A 215 18.85 -53.23 -60.09
N GLN A 216 20.06 -52.69 -60.26
CA GLN A 216 20.54 -52.17 -61.55
C GLN A 216 20.83 -53.29 -62.56
N PHE A 217 21.13 -54.50 -62.08
CA PHE A 217 21.40 -55.66 -62.92
C PHE A 217 20.15 -56.20 -63.66
N TYR A 218 18.96 -56.06 -63.08
CA TYR A 218 17.70 -56.54 -63.67
C TYR A 218 16.93 -55.47 -64.48
N ASP A 219 17.53 -54.31 -64.70
CA ASP A 219 16.93 -53.23 -65.50
C ASP A 219 17.17 -53.49 -66.99
N HIS A 220 16.26 -54.16 -67.69
CA HIS A 220 16.40 -54.53 -69.11
C HIS A 220 16.34 -53.35 -70.11
N SER A 221 16.34 -52.09 -69.65
CA SER A 221 16.32 -50.90 -70.52
C SER A 221 17.50 -50.81 -71.49
N HIS A 222 18.62 -51.46 -71.21
CA HIS A 222 19.80 -51.55 -72.07
C HIS A 222 19.75 -52.70 -73.11
N LEU A 223 18.70 -53.53 -73.10
CA LEU A 223 18.52 -54.65 -74.02
C LEU A 223 17.53 -54.34 -75.17
N HIS A 224 16.90 -53.16 -75.18
CA HIS A 224 16.04 -52.70 -76.26
C HIS A 224 16.70 -51.54 -77.03
N THR A 225 17.64 -51.90 -77.91
CA THR A 225 18.07 -51.11 -79.08
C THR A 225 18.10 -52.02 -80.29
#